data_AF-A0A3D3HM90-F1
#
_entry.id   AF-A0A3D3HM90-F1
#
_cell.length_a   1.000
_cell.length_b   1.000
_cell.length_c   1.000
_cell.angle_alpha   90.00
_cell.angle_beta   90.00
_cell.angle_gamma   90.00
#
_symmetry.space_group_name_H-M   'P 1'
#
loop_
_entity.id
_entity.type
_entity.pdbx_description
1 polymer ?
#
loop_
_entity_poly.entity_id
_entity_poly.type
_entity_poly.pdbx_seq_one_letter_code
_entity_poly.pdbx_strand_id
1 'polypeptide(L)'
;MEKRHIAVWIGLALNLIFWGIISWIPSALEPYRDELDYQMQQLLEVIPAVKMLMGGGLVAQLASLAFLRSQPKLSMILAMIGGIIFVPLGFVFIAGSLYDYNRAVYQSLKPVPKLAQLPFEVLLKFNKQRQMNMALILAAVGVGILFVGMDIGGLMVAVGIVLFINGRRIQYYPMLAIVGDNLLFTPSQYAICYEAPLSAFSLVSESRAMIKLHIKTAELDRTFRIAKADLLQDADNTLEKIVSRIKSPSLIN
;
A
#
# COMPACT_ATOMS: atom_id res chain seq x y z
N MET A 1 6.71 -7.21 21.33
CA MET A 1 5.57 -6.82 20.47
C MET A 1 6.09 -6.52 19.08
N GLU A 2 5.52 -7.15 18.05
CA GLU A 2 5.85 -6.83 16.65
C GLU A 2 5.57 -5.35 16.39
N LYS A 3 6.56 -4.64 15.86
CA LYS A 3 6.46 -3.20 15.62
C LYS A 3 5.64 -2.97 14.34
N ARG A 4 4.30 -2.92 14.45
CA ARG A 4 3.37 -2.66 13.35
C ARG A 4 3.61 -1.27 12.74
N HIS A 5 3.30 -1.10 11.47
CA HIS A 5 3.38 0.20 10.83
C HIS A 5 2.38 1.17 11.47
N ILE A 6 2.81 2.40 11.78
CA ILE A 6 1.99 3.37 12.53
C ILE A 6 0.68 3.72 11.81
N ALA A 7 0.67 3.70 10.48
CA ALA A 7 -0.53 3.94 9.68
C ALA A 7 -1.66 2.93 9.95
N VAL A 8 -1.34 1.70 10.36
CA VAL A 8 -2.37 0.71 10.76
C VAL A 8 -3.14 1.22 11.97
N TRP A 9 -2.43 1.67 12.99
CA TRP A 9 -3.04 2.18 14.22
C TRP A 9 -3.79 3.49 13.99
N ILE A 10 -3.21 4.41 13.22
CA ILE A 10 -3.88 5.67 12.85
C ILE A 10 -5.17 5.36 12.07
N GLY A 11 -5.10 4.49 11.06
CA GLY A 11 -6.26 4.10 10.27
C GLY A 11 -7.34 3.43 11.11
N LEU A 12 -6.97 2.50 11.99
CA LEU A 12 -7.92 1.84 12.89
C LEU A 12 -8.58 2.84 13.86
N ALA A 13 -7.80 3.77 14.42
CA ALA A 13 -8.32 4.81 15.31
C ALA A 13 -9.30 5.74 14.58
N LEU A 14 -8.97 6.18 13.36
CA LEU A 14 -9.87 7.00 12.52
C LEU A 14 -11.17 6.26 12.23
N ASN A 15 -11.09 4.96 11.87
CA ASN A 15 -12.26 4.14 11.60
C ASN A 15 -13.12 3.92 12.85
N LEU A 16 -12.50 3.72 14.02
CA LEU A 16 -13.21 3.59 15.30
C LEU A 16 -13.94 4.89 15.68
N ILE A 17 -13.27 6.04 15.55
CA ILE A 17 -13.88 7.36 15.81
C ILE A 17 -15.07 7.57 14.87
N PHE A 18 -14.88 7.29 13.57
CA PHE A 18 -15.93 7.45 12.57
C PHE A 18 -17.13 6.53 12.86
N TRP A 19 -16.89 5.27 13.19
CA TRP A 19 -17.95 4.35 13.61
C TRP A 19 -18.67 4.81 14.89
N GLY A 20 -17.93 5.38 15.84
CA GLY A 20 -18.50 5.97 17.06
C GLY A 20 -19.44 7.13 16.76
N ILE A 21 -19.03 8.05 15.87
CA ILE A 21 -19.87 9.16 15.41
C ILE A 21 -21.15 8.63 14.76
N ILE A 22 -21.04 7.73 13.77
CA ILE A 22 -22.21 7.13 13.09
C ILE A 22 -23.12 6.41 14.08
N SER A 23 -22.55 5.73 15.08
CA SER A 23 -23.31 5.01 16.09
C SER A 23 -24.06 5.92 17.07
N TRP A 24 -23.61 7.18 17.22
CA TRP A 24 -24.19 8.16 18.13
C TRP A 24 -25.30 8.99 17.48
N ILE A 25 -25.26 9.19 16.15
CA ILE A 25 -26.25 9.99 15.41
C ILE A 25 -27.70 9.59 15.73
N PRO A 26 -28.11 8.30 15.69
CA PRO A 26 -29.50 7.94 15.99
C PRO A 26 -29.91 8.33 17.39
N SER A 27 -29.09 8.05 18.40
CA SER A 27 -29.41 8.43 19.78
C SER A 27 -29.52 9.94 20.00
N ALA A 28 -28.81 10.74 19.21
CA ALA A 28 -28.85 12.19 19.31
C ALA A 28 -30.06 12.82 18.61
N LEU A 29 -30.52 12.20 17.52
CA LEU A 29 -31.55 12.78 16.63
C LEU A 29 -32.93 12.13 16.78
N GLU A 30 -33.04 10.88 17.27
CA GLU A 30 -34.32 10.21 17.47
C GLU A 30 -35.32 11.02 18.32
N PRO A 31 -34.91 11.73 19.39
CA PRO A 31 -35.84 12.56 20.17
C PRO A 31 -36.49 13.71 19.38
N TYR A 32 -35.87 14.13 18.27
CA TYR A 32 -36.31 15.24 17.43
C TYR A 32 -36.88 14.75 16.09
N ARG A 33 -37.15 13.44 15.94
CA ARG A 33 -37.48 12.82 14.65
C ARG A 33 -38.59 13.53 13.89
N ASP A 34 -39.65 13.95 14.58
CA ASP A 34 -40.81 14.61 13.98
C ASP A 34 -40.52 16.05 13.52
N GLU A 35 -39.42 16.64 14.00
CA GLU A 35 -38.95 17.99 13.64
C GLU A 35 -37.91 17.96 12.49
N LEU A 36 -37.40 16.77 12.15
CA LEU A 36 -36.42 16.59 11.10
C LEU A 36 -37.06 16.64 9.71
N ASP A 37 -36.28 17.07 8.71
CA ASP A 37 -36.69 16.94 7.32
C ASP A 37 -36.79 15.48 6.88
N TYR A 38 -37.48 15.25 5.75
CA TYR A 38 -37.70 13.92 5.21
C TYR A 38 -36.38 13.17 4.89
N GLN A 39 -35.34 13.89 4.46
CA GLN A 39 -34.07 13.27 4.11
C GLN A 39 -33.33 12.74 5.34
N MET A 40 -33.37 13.50 6.45
CA MET A 40 -32.74 13.12 7.70
C MET A 40 -33.52 12.01 8.39
N GLN A 41 -34.85 11.99 8.28
CA GLN A 41 -35.66 10.86 8.73
C GLN A 41 -35.30 9.57 7.96
N GLN A 42 -35.16 9.63 6.64
CA GLN A 42 -34.70 8.48 5.85
C GLN A 42 -33.29 8.04 6.25
N LEU A 43 -32.38 8.99 6.52
CA LEU A 43 -31.03 8.67 6.98
C LEU A 43 -31.06 7.88 8.29
N LEU A 44 -31.92 8.25 9.25
CA LEU A 44 -32.08 7.53 10.52
C LEU A 44 -32.52 6.08 10.34
N GLU A 45 -33.30 5.77 9.31
CA GLU A 45 -33.72 4.40 9.01
C GLU A 45 -32.58 3.54 8.43
N VAL A 46 -31.65 4.15 7.70
CA VAL A 46 -30.53 3.46 7.04
C VAL A 46 -29.31 3.30 7.96
N ILE A 47 -29.09 4.23 8.91
CA ILE A 47 -27.93 4.22 9.80
C ILE A 47 -27.74 2.88 10.55
N PRO A 48 -28.77 2.21 11.11
CA PRO A 48 -28.59 0.93 11.79
C PRO A 48 -27.94 -0.16 10.92
N ALA A 49 -28.34 -0.25 9.65
CA ALA A 49 -27.75 -1.20 8.71
C ALA A 49 -26.30 -0.82 8.37
N VAL A 50 -26.03 0.48 8.16
CA VAL A 50 -24.67 1.00 7.93
C VAL A 50 -23.77 0.72 9.12
N LYS A 51 -24.25 0.97 10.34
CA LYS A 51 -23.54 0.68 11.59
C LYS A 51 -23.17 -0.80 11.72
N MET A 52 -24.09 -1.71 11.36
CA MET A 52 -23.84 -3.14 11.39
C MET A 52 -22.75 -3.55 10.38
N LEU A 53 -22.83 -3.04 9.15
CA LEU A 53 -21.83 -3.25 8.11
C LEU A 53 -20.45 -2.75 8.56
N MET A 54 -20.38 -1.53 9.10
CA MET A 54 -19.16 -0.94 9.65
C MET A 54 -18.62 -1.73 10.84
N GLY A 55 -19.48 -2.21 11.72
CA GLY A 55 -19.10 -3.10 12.82
C GLY A 55 -18.45 -4.39 12.32
N GLY A 56 -19.03 -5.02 11.30
CA GLY A 56 -18.42 -6.17 10.61
C GLY A 56 -17.06 -5.82 9.97
N GLY A 57 -16.96 -4.62 9.39
CA GLY A 57 -15.71 -4.09 8.86
C GLY A 57 -14.62 -3.95 9.93
N LEU A 58 -14.94 -3.42 11.12
CA LEU A 58 -14.01 -3.32 12.24
C LEU A 58 -13.57 -4.69 12.74
N VAL A 59 -14.48 -5.65 12.84
CA VAL A 59 -14.14 -7.04 13.19
C VAL A 59 -13.17 -7.63 12.16
N ALA A 60 -13.40 -7.41 10.87
CA ALA A 60 -12.47 -7.83 9.82
C ALA A 60 -11.10 -7.13 9.94
N GLN A 61 -11.07 -5.83 10.23
CA GLN A 61 -9.82 -5.09 10.48
C GLN A 61 -9.06 -5.67 11.69
N LEU A 62 -9.72 -5.92 12.82
CA LEU A 62 -9.08 -6.52 14.00
C LEU A 62 -8.61 -7.95 13.74
N ALA A 63 -9.42 -8.77 13.07
CA ALA A 63 -9.05 -10.12 12.67
C ALA A 63 -7.83 -10.11 11.74
N SER A 64 -7.74 -9.13 10.82
CA SER A 64 -6.58 -8.98 9.95
C SER A 64 -5.27 -8.82 10.75
N LEU A 65 -5.30 -8.11 11.88
CA LEU A 65 -4.12 -7.93 12.72
C LEU A 65 -3.68 -9.25 13.37
N ALA A 66 -4.65 -10.04 13.85
CA ALA A 66 -4.42 -11.34 14.47
C ALA A 66 -3.84 -12.37 13.48
N PHE A 67 -4.34 -12.40 12.24
CA PHE A 67 -3.91 -13.37 11.22
C PHE A 67 -2.60 -13.02 10.51
N LEU A 68 -2.00 -11.84 10.73
CA LEU A 68 -0.83 -11.40 9.95
C LEU A 68 0.31 -12.41 9.97
N ARG A 69 0.62 -12.98 11.14
CA ARG A 69 1.78 -13.88 11.30
C ARG A 69 1.52 -15.28 10.77
N SER A 70 0.34 -15.82 11.05
CA SER A 70 -0.02 -17.20 10.67
C SER A 70 -0.41 -17.29 9.19
N GLN A 71 -1.16 -16.30 8.70
CA GLN A 71 -1.70 -16.28 7.34
C GLN A 71 -1.67 -14.86 6.74
N PRO A 72 -0.50 -14.35 6.31
CA PRO A 72 -0.36 -12.99 5.78
C PRO A 72 -1.33 -12.65 4.65
N LYS A 73 -1.62 -13.62 3.77
CA LYS A 73 -2.59 -13.42 2.67
C LYS A 73 -4.02 -13.21 3.18
N LEU A 74 -4.46 -14.02 4.15
CA LEU A 74 -5.78 -13.88 4.75
C LEU A 74 -5.88 -12.55 5.49
N SER A 75 -4.85 -12.20 6.25
CA SER A 75 -4.73 -10.89 6.90
C SER A 75 -4.93 -9.75 5.91
N MET A 76 -4.22 -9.77 4.77
CA MET A 76 -4.36 -8.75 3.74
C MET A 76 -5.79 -8.69 3.16
N ILE A 77 -6.42 -9.83 2.89
CA ILE A 77 -7.81 -9.86 2.36
C ILE A 77 -8.79 -9.23 3.37
N LEU A 78 -8.70 -9.62 4.64
CA LEU A 78 -9.55 -9.07 5.70
C LEU A 78 -9.33 -7.57 5.89
N ALA A 79 -8.07 -7.12 5.80
CA ALA A 79 -7.74 -5.70 5.88
C ALA A 79 -8.33 -4.90 4.71
N MET A 80 -8.36 -5.48 3.50
CA MET A 80 -8.98 -4.85 2.32
C MET A 80 -10.50 -4.75 2.48
N ILE A 81 -11.17 -5.85 2.83
CA ILE A 81 -12.63 -5.88 3.02
C ILE A 81 -13.03 -4.87 4.11
N GLY A 82 -12.38 -4.96 5.27
CA GLY A 82 -12.63 -4.07 6.39
C GLY A 82 -12.30 -2.62 6.07
N GLY A 83 -11.21 -2.35 5.32
CA GLY A 83 -10.82 -1.00 4.94
C GLY A 83 -11.75 -0.36 3.91
N ILE A 84 -12.24 -1.11 2.92
CA ILE A 84 -13.13 -0.58 1.87
C ILE A 84 -14.44 -0.05 2.44
N ILE A 85 -14.99 -0.71 3.47
CA ILE A 85 -16.22 -0.28 4.16
C ILE A 85 -16.07 1.12 4.77
N PHE A 86 -14.85 1.53 5.13
CA PHE A 86 -14.55 2.79 5.79
C PHE A 86 -13.98 3.86 4.85
N VAL A 87 -14.03 3.62 3.55
CA VAL A 87 -13.54 4.58 2.56
C VAL A 87 -14.32 5.90 2.68
N PRO A 88 -13.64 7.07 2.63
CA PRO A 88 -12.21 7.25 2.28
C PRO A 88 -11.20 7.01 3.41
N LEU A 89 -11.59 7.09 4.68
CA LEU A 89 -10.68 6.97 5.84
C LEU A 89 -9.94 5.63 5.88
N GLY A 90 -10.62 4.57 5.44
CA GLY A 90 -10.08 3.21 5.39
C GLY A 90 -8.84 3.04 4.52
N PHE A 91 -8.53 3.97 3.61
CA PHE A 91 -7.28 3.93 2.85
C PHE A 91 -6.04 4.01 3.73
N VAL A 92 -6.09 4.73 4.85
CA VAL A 92 -4.95 4.82 5.78
C VAL A 92 -4.65 3.46 6.41
N PHE A 93 -5.70 2.74 6.80
CA PHE A 93 -5.59 1.38 7.32
C PHE A 93 -5.08 0.41 6.26
N ILE A 94 -5.63 0.45 5.04
CA ILE A 94 -5.19 -0.39 3.92
C ILE A 94 -3.71 -0.16 3.61
N ALA A 95 -3.28 1.10 3.52
CA ALA A 95 -1.88 1.45 3.27
C ALA A 95 -0.96 0.90 4.36
N GLY A 96 -1.35 1.03 5.63
CA GLY A 96 -0.62 0.42 6.76
C GLY A 96 -0.52 -1.10 6.65
N SER A 97 -1.63 -1.77 6.33
CA SER A 97 -1.70 -3.22 6.22
C SER A 97 -0.89 -3.76 5.04
N LEU A 98 -0.76 -2.99 3.94
CA LEU A 98 0.16 -3.31 2.84
C LEU A 98 1.62 -3.32 3.30
N TYR A 99 2.03 -2.36 4.14
CA TYR A 99 3.37 -2.33 4.72
C TYR A 99 3.63 -3.55 5.62
N ASP A 100 2.70 -3.83 6.52
CA ASP A 100 2.81 -4.95 7.44
C ASP A 100 2.78 -6.30 6.71
N TYR A 101 1.96 -6.44 5.67
CA TYR A 101 1.94 -7.62 4.80
C TYR A 101 3.30 -7.86 4.15
N ASN A 102 3.88 -6.86 3.50
CA ASN A 102 5.21 -7.01 2.89
C ASN A 102 6.26 -7.36 3.94
N ARG A 103 6.21 -6.71 5.11
CA ARG A 103 7.14 -7.02 6.20
C ARG A 103 7.02 -8.46 6.69
N ALA A 104 5.81 -8.99 6.83
CA ALA A 104 5.58 -10.38 7.23
C ALA A 104 6.05 -11.36 6.15
N VAL A 105 5.80 -11.07 4.86
CA VAL A 105 6.20 -11.94 3.74
C VAL A 105 7.71 -12.01 3.58
N TYR A 106 8.42 -10.89 3.73
CA TYR A 106 9.87 -10.80 3.53
C TYR A 106 10.65 -10.77 4.85
N GLN A 107 10.07 -11.26 5.95
CA GLN A 107 10.65 -11.17 7.29
C GLN A 107 12.00 -11.91 7.44
N SER A 108 12.25 -12.92 6.62
CA SER A 108 13.50 -13.69 6.59
C SER A 108 14.66 -12.94 5.92
N LEU A 109 14.36 -11.85 5.21
CA LEU A 109 15.36 -11.05 4.52
C LEU A 109 15.81 -9.87 5.38
N LYS A 110 17.07 -9.47 5.20
CA LYS A 110 17.64 -8.32 5.88
C LYS A 110 17.06 -7.02 5.32
N PRO A 111 16.43 -6.17 6.14
CA PRO A 111 15.96 -4.87 5.71
C PRO A 111 17.15 -3.91 5.54
N VAL A 112 17.09 -3.09 4.49
CA VAL A 112 18.16 -2.17 4.13
C VAL A 112 17.75 -0.73 4.45
N PRO A 113 18.66 0.10 5.01
CA PRO A 113 18.39 1.51 5.23
C PRO A 113 18.18 2.28 3.91
N LYS A 114 17.76 3.53 4.04
CA LYS A 114 17.46 4.42 2.90
C LYS A 114 18.70 4.63 2.01
N LEU A 115 18.44 4.96 0.75
CA LEU A 115 19.40 5.24 -0.34
C LEU A 115 20.70 5.97 0.04
N ALA A 116 20.67 6.90 1.00
CA ALA A 116 21.81 7.76 1.33
C ALA A 116 23.03 7.04 1.95
N GLN A 117 22.95 5.74 2.22
CA GLN A 117 23.94 5.03 3.04
C GLN A 117 24.79 4.00 2.29
N LEU A 118 24.61 3.82 0.97
CA LEU A 118 25.20 2.68 0.25
C LEU A 118 25.89 3.06 -1.07
N PRO A 119 27.06 2.45 -1.37
CA PRO A 119 27.71 2.58 -2.66
C PRO A 119 27.08 1.60 -3.67
N PHE A 120 26.25 2.11 -4.58
CA PHE A 120 25.57 1.28 -5.58
C PHE A 120 26.41 1.18 -6.86
N GLU A 121 26.61 -0.04 -7.37
CA GLU A 121 27.16 -0.25 -8.72
C GLU A 121 26.12 0.12 -9.79
N VAL A 122 24.89 -0.33 -9.57
CA VAL A 122 23.76 -0.15 -10.48
C VAL A 122 22.55 0.21 -9.63
N LEU A 123 21.86 1.30 -9.97
CA LEU A 123 20.75 1.81 -9.18
C LEU A 123 19.55 2.18 -10.05
N LEU A 124 18.49 1.40 -9.93
CA LEU A 124 17.21 1.65 -10.57
C LEU A 124 16.20 2.20 -9.54
N LYS A 125 15.73 3.42 -9.77
CA LYS A 125 14.81 4.12 -8.87
C LYS A 125 13.36 4.00 -9.33
N PHE A 126 12.45 4.24 -8.40
CA PHE A 126 11.03 4.43 -8.72
C PHE A 126 10.79 5.72 -9.52
N ASN A 127 9.81 5.69 -10.40
CA ASN A 127 9.25 6.85 -11.08
C ASN A 127 8.40 7.67 -10.12
N LYS A 128 9.08 8.39 -9.22
CA LYS A 128 8.44 9.32 -8.28
C LYS A 128 7.56 10.32 -9.01
N GLN A 129 8.04 10.88 -10.13
CA GLN A 129 7.32 11.92 -10.85
C GLN A 129 5.95 11.44 -11.32
N ARG A 130 5.85 10.21 -11.84
CA ARG A 130 4.58 9.62 -12.24
C ARG A 130 3.61 9.49 -11.07
N GLN A 131 4.07 8.97 -9.92
CA GLN A 131 3.22 8.89 -8.72
C GLN A 131 2.77 10.27 -8.24
N MET A 132 3.68 11.25 -8.26
CA MET A 132 3.37 12.62 -7.87
C MET A 132 2.35 13.28 -8.80
N ASN A 133 2.50 13.08 -10.11
CA ASN A 133 1.56 13.59 -11.10
C ASN A 133 0.17 12.95 -10.92
N MET A 134 0.11 11.63 -10.70
CA MET A 134 -1.15 10.93 -10.45
C MET A 134 -1.83 11.41 -9.17
N ALA A 135 -1.05 11.64 -8.10
CA ALA A 135 -1.56 12.21 -6.85
C ALA A 135 -2.18 13.61 -7.08
N LEU A 136 -1.48 14.47 -7.83
CA LEU A 136 -1.93 15.81 -8.16
C LEU A 136 -3.19 15.80 -9.03
N ILE A 137 -3.22 14.97 -10.07
CA ILE A 137 -4.37 14.84 -10.97
C ILE A 137 -5.61 14.36 -10.20
N LEU A 138 -5.48 13.29 -9.40
CA LEU A 138 -6.60 12.77 -8.62
C LEU A 138 -7.12 13.79 -7.60
N ALA A 139 -6.23 14.52 -6.94
CA ALA A 139 -6.63 15.58 -6.01
C ALA A 139 -7.34 16.74 -6.74
N ALA A 140 -6.78 17.24 -7.85
CA ALA A 140 -7.34 18.37 -8.58
C ALA A 140 -8.69 18.03 -9.22
N VAL A 141 -8.79 16.87 -9.89
CA VAL A 141 -10.05 16.39 -10.46
C VAL A 141 -11.07 16.11 -9.35
N GLY A 142 -10.65 15.51 -8.24
CA GLY A 142 -11.51 15.25 -7.10
C GLY A 142 -12.10 16.53 -6.50
N VAL A 143 -11.29 17.58 -6.33
CA VAL A 143 -11.77 18.90 -5.90
C VAL A 143 -12.76 19.48 -6.91
N GLY A 144 -12.48 19.41 -8.21
CA GLY A 144 -13.40 19.86 -9.25
C GLY A 144 -14.75 19.15 -9.21
N ILE A 145 -14.76 17.84 -9.00
CA ILE A 145 -15.98 17.03 -8.88
C ILE A 145 -16.77 17.37 -7.61
N LEU A 146 -16.08 17.64 -6.48
CA LEU A 146 -16.73 18.11 -5.25
C LEU A 146 -17.44 19.45 -5.47
N PHE A 147 -16.87 20.38 -6.25
CA PHE A 147 -17.53 21.64 -6.60
C PHE A 147 -18.84 21.45 -7.37
N VAL A 148 -18.97 20.34 -8.12
CA VAL A 148 -20.21 19.98 -8.83
C VAL A 148 -21.19 19.23 -7.92
N GLY A 149 -20.85 19.03 -6.64
CA GLY A 149 -21.72 18.40 -5.64
C GLY A 149 -21.70 16.87 -5.66
N MET A 150 -20.66 16.24 -6.24
CA MET A 150 -20.56 14.79 -6.32
C MET A 150 -19.56 14.22 -5.30
N ASP A 151 -20.03 13.33 -4.43
CA ASP A 151 -19.24 12.77 -3.31
C ASP A 151 -18.02 11.95 -3.73
N ILE A 152 -18.05 11.36 -4.94
CA ILE A 152 -16.91 10.61 -5.48
C ILE A 152 -15.64 11.48 -5.61
N GLY A 153 -15.79 12.81 -5.68
CA GLY A 153 -14.66 13.72 -5.65
C GLY A 153 -13.85 13.61 -4.34
N GLY A 154 -14.52 13.42 -3.20
CA GLY A 154 -13.86 13.23 -1.90
C GLY A 154 -13.02 11.94 -1.85
N LEU A 155 -13.49 10.87 -2.47
CA LEU A 155 -12.74 9.63 -2.64
C LEU A 155 -11.44 9.88 -3.40
N MET A 156 -11.51 10.60 -4.52
CA MET A 156 -10.35 10.88 -5.37
C MET A 156 -9.32 11.74 -4.65
N VAL A 157 -9.76 12.74 -3.89
CA VAL A 157 -8.87 13.56 -3.04
C VAL A 157 -8.15 12.69 -2.01
N ALA A 158 -8.87 11.80 -1.33
CA ALA A 158 -8.27 10.91 -0.34
C ALA A 158 -7.21 9.97 -0.95
N VAL A 159 -7.50 9.37 -2.11
CA VAL A 159 -6.51 8.56 -2.85
C VAL A 159 -5.30 9.42 -3.25
N GLY A 160 -5.54 10.64 -3.74
CA GLY A 160 -4.49 11.59 -4.08
C GLY A 160 -3.55 11.88 -2.91
N ILE A 161 -4.09 12.12 -1.72
CA ILE A 161 -3.30 12.34 -0.49
C ILE A 161 -2.45 11.12 -0.15
N VAL A 162 -3.02 9.91 -0.19
CA VAL A 162 -2.30 8.66 0.10
C VAL A 162 -1.15 8.45 -0.89
N LEU A 163 -1.39 8.67 -2.19
CA LEU A 163 -0.36 8.60 -3.22
C LEU A 163 0.72 9.67 -3.04
N PHE A 164 0.36 10.89 -2.65
CA PHE A 164 1.31 11.95 -2.36
C PHE A 164 2.25 11.57 -1.22
N ILE A 165 1.71 11.09 -0.11
CA ILE A 165 2.48 10.63 1.05
C ILE A 165 3.40 9.47 0.64
N ASN A 166 2.88 8.49 -0.10
CA ASN A 166 3.67 7.35 -0.54
C ASN A 166 4.79 7.75 -1.51
N GLY A 167 4.51 8.64 -2.46
CA GLY A 167 5.49 9.16 -3.41
C GLY A 167 6.64 9.94 -2.75
N ARG A 168 6.35 10.66 -1.66
CA ARG A 168 7.38 11.30 -0.82
C ARG A 168 8.28 10.30 -0.10
N ARG A 169 7.74 9.13 0.24
CA ARG A 169 8.48 8.07 0.95
C ARG A 169 9.30 7.20 0.00
N ILE A 170 8.76 6.87 -1.17
CA ILE A 170 9.37 5.91 -2.10
C ILE A 170 10.69 6.42 -2.70
N GLN A 171 10.89 7.74 -2.75
CA GLN A 171 12.13 8.37 -3.23
C GLN A 171 13.39 7.97 -2.45
N TYR A 172 13.21 7.44 -1.23
CA TYR A 172 14.31 7.06 -0.34
C TYR A 172 14.71 5.58 -0.45
N TYR A 173 14.05 4.81 -1.32
CA TYR A 173 14.36 3.40 -1.53
C TYR A 173 14.68 3.12 -3.01
N PRO A 174 15.67 2.25 -3.29
CA PRO A 174 15.87 1.75 -4.65
C PRO A 174 14.70 0.84 -5.03
N MET A 175 14.32 0.80 -6.30
CA MET A 175 13.42 -0.24 -6.80
C MET A 175 14.20 -1.54 -6.96
N LEU A 176 15.33 -1.45 -7.67
CA LEU A 176 16.36 -2.50 -7.75
C LEU A 176 17.73 -1.83 -7.67
N ALA A 177 18.69 -2.45 -7.00
CA ALA A 177 20.07 -2.00 -7.00
C ALA A 177 21.04 -3.16 -6.78
N ILE A 178 22.24 -3.07 -7.34
CA ILE A 178 23.32 -4.05 -7.13
C ILE A 178 24.38 -3.44 -6.22
N VAL A 179 24.76 -4.21 -5.20
CA VAL A 179 25.84 -3.90 -4.26
C VAL A 179 26.67 -5.17 -4.09
N GLY A 180 27.82 -5.27 -4.78
CA GLY A 180 28.60 -6.49 -4.83
C GLY A 180 27.78 -7.66 -5.38
N ASP A 181 27.77 -8.78 -4.66
CA ASP A 181 27.03 -10.00 -5.04
C ASP A 181 25.55 -10.00 -4.60
N ASN A 182 25.06 -8.89 -4.04
CA ASN A 182 23.71 -8.78 -3.53
C ASN A 182 22.83 -7.90 -4.41
N LEU A 183 21.56 -8.31 -4.53
CA LEU A 183 20.49 -7.51 -5.09
C LEU A 183 19.67 -6.91 -3.96
N LEU A 184 19.58 -5.58 -4.00
CA LEU A 184 18.68 -4.80 -3.18
C LEU A 184 17.40 -4.59 -3.97
N PHE A 185 16.25 -4.90 -3.38
CA PHE A 185 14.98 -4.79 -4.08
C PHE A 185 13.87 -4.27 -3.17
N THR A 186 12.95 -3.52 -3.75
CA THR A 186 11.72 -3.08 -3.10
C THR A 186 10.52 -3.73 -3.82
N PRO A 187 9.91 -4.78 -3.27
CA PRO A 187 8.98 -5.64 -4.02
C PRO A 187 7.64 -4.97 -4.38
N SER A 188 7.28 -3.88 -3.71
CA SER A 188 6.09 -3.08 -4.02
C SER A 188 6.22 -1.64 -3.54
N GLN A 189 5.33 -0.76 -4.00
CA GLN A 189 5.33 0.66 -3.60
C GLN A 189 5.12 0.87 -2.09
N TYR A 190 4.52 -0.12 -1.41
CA TYR A 190 4.26 -0.14 0.04
C TYR A 190 5.17 -1.16 0.76
N ALA A 191 6.41 -1.32 0.31
CA ALA A 191 7.41 -2.17 0.95
C ALA A 191 8.68 -1.38 1.26
N ILE A 192 9.43 -1.79 2.28
CA ILE A 192 10.83 -1.36 2.47
C ILE A 192 11.75 -2.11 1.51
N CYS A 193 13.01 -1.70 1.45
CA CYS A 193 14.03 -2.39 0.66
C CYS A 193 14.62 -3.56 1.47
N TYR A 194 14.83 -4.68 0.78
CA TYR A 194 15.44 -5.89 1.31
C TYR A 194 16.69 -6.24 0.51
N GLU A 195 17.60 -6.96 1.17
CA GLU A 195 18.84 -7.48 0.59
C GLU A 195 18.74 -9.01 0.46
N ALA A 196 19.15 -9.53 -0.69
CA ALA A 196 19.37 -10.96 -0.90
C ALA A 196 20.46 -11.20 -1.96
N PRO A 197 21.16 -12.36 -1.92
CA PRO A 197 22.17 -12.70 -2.93
C PRO A 197 21.60 -12.71 -4.34
N LEU A 198 22.36 -12.25 -5.33
CA LEU A 198 21.96 -12.28 -6.75
C LEU A 198 21.60 -13.69 -7.21
N SER A 199 22.30 -14.71 -6.71
CA SER A 199 22.04 -16.12 -6.98
C SER A 199 20.67 -16.62 -6.51
N ALA A 200 20.01 -15.90 -5.60
CA ALA A 200 18.66 -16.22 -5.15
C ALA A 200 17.56 -15.78 -6.13
N PHE A 201 17.91 -15.00 -7.17
CA PHE A 201 16.94 -14.43 -8.10
C PHE A 201 16.95 -15.14 -9.45
N SER A 202 15.77 -15.26 -10.05
CA SER A 202 15.61 -15.68 -11.44
C SER A 202 14.56 -14.82 -12.17
N LEU A 203 14.78 -14.61 -13.46
CA LEU A 203 13.81 -13.94 -14.32
C LEU A 203 12.76 -14.95 -14.77
N VAL A 204 11.51 -14.75 -14.37
CA VAL A 204 10.39 -15.62 -14.79
C VAL A 204 9.85 -15.19 -16.15
N SER A 205 9.66 -13.89 -16.34
CA SER A 205 9.15 -13.35 -17.60
C SER A 205 9.48 -11.88 -17.71
N GLU A 206 9.74 -11.44 -18.93
CA GLU A 206 9.89 -10.03 -19.29
C GLU A 206 8.92 -9.68 -20.42
N SER A 207 8.19 -8.59 -20.27
CA SER A 207 7.35 -8.02 -21.31
C SER A 207 7.61 -6.52 -21.46
N ARG A 208 6.97 -5.90 -22.46
CA ARG A 208 7.06 -4.44 -22.65
C ARG A 208 6.55 -3.64 -21.45
N ALA A 209 5.57 -4.19 -20.71
CA ALA A 209 4.93 -3.47 -19.61
C ALA A 209 5.49 -3.83 -18.23
N MET A 210 6.09 -5.02 -18.06
CA MET A 210 6.45 -5.52 -16.74
C MET A 210 7.58 -6.55 -16.75
N ILE A 211 8.20 -6.73 -15.59
CA ILE A 211 9.15 -7.81 -15.29
C ILE A 211 8.62 -8.61 -14.11
N LYS A 212 8.76 -9.94 -14.18
CA LYS A 212 8.49 -10.85 -13.07
C LYS A 212 9.79 -11.48 -12.61
N LEU A 213 10.15 -11.25 -11.35
CA LEU A 213 11.31 -11.84 -10.71
C LEU A 213 10.84 -12.87 -9.69
N HIS A 214 11.52 -14.00 -9.63
CA HIS A 214 11.35 -15.01 -8.60
C HIS A 214 12.55 -14.97 -7.67
N ILE A 215 12.27 -14.94 -6.37
CA ILE A 215 13.26 -15.04 -5.32
C ILE A 215 13.08 -16.38 -4.61
N LYS A 216 14.17 -17.14 -4.51
CA LYS A 216 14.24 -18.41 -3.81
C LYS A 216 15.42 -18.42 -2.84
N THR A 217 15.09 -18.49 -1.56
CA THR A 217 16.04 -18.69 -0.45
C THR A 217 15.58 -19.91 0.36
N ALA A 218 16.28 -20.25 1.44
CA ALA A 218 15.87 -21.35 2.32
C ALA A 218 14.47 -21.16 2.92
N GLU A 219 14.06 -19.92 3.20
CA GLU A 219 12.81 -19.60 3.92
C GLU A 219 11.78 -18.86 3.06
N LEU A 220 12.15 -18.45 1.84
CA LEU A 220 11.30 -17.64 0.98
C LEU A 220 11.31 -18.18 -0.45
N ASP A 221 10.13 -18.49 -0.98
CA ASP A 221 9.89 -18.84 -2.37
C ASP A 221 8.71 -17.99 -2.90
N ARG A 222 9.03 -16.94 -3.67
CA ARG A 222 8.04 -15.95 -4.11
C ARG A 222 8.37 -15.34 -5.46
N THR A 223 7.33 -15.03 -6.22
CA THR A 223 7.42 -14.15 -7.39
C THR A 223 6.87 -12.78 -7.05
N PHE A 224 7.57 -11.73 -7.46
CA PHE A 224 7.07 -10.37 -7.42
C PHE A 224 7.14 -9.72 -8.81
N ARG A 225 6.33 -8.69 -8.99
CA ARG A 225 6.08 -8.05 -10.29
C ARG A 225 6.50 -6.60 -10.21
N ILE A 226 7.24 -6.17 -11.21
CA ILE A 226 7.68 -4.78 -11.38
C ILE A 226 7.05 -4.25 -12.65
N ALA A 227 6.19 -3.23 -12.53
CA ALA A 227 5.69 -2.51 -13.70
C ALA A 227 6.81 -1.60 -14.23
N LYS A 228 7.14 -1.68 -15.53
CA LYS A 228 8.19 -0.84 -16.13
C LYS A 228 7.83 0.65 -16.07
N ALA A 229 6.54 0.97 -16.05
CA ALA A 229 6.07 2.34 -15.87
C ALA A 229 6.33 2.90 -14.45
N ASP A 230 6.58 2.04 -13.45
CA ASP A 230 6.96 2.45 -12.09
C ASP A 230 8.47 2.71 -11.98
N LEU A 231 9.25 2.47 -13.04
CA LEU A 231 10.68 2.70 -13.09
C LEU A 231 10.97 4.12 -13.61
N LEU A 232 11.93 4.79 -12.98
CA LEU A 232 12.45 6.04 -13.53
C LEU A 232 12.99 5.75 -14.94
N GLN A 233 12.66 6.61 -15.90
CA GLN A 233 13.21 6.48 -17.26
C GLN A 233 14.73 6.53 -17.17
N ASP A 234 15.34 5.58 -17.86
CA ASP A 234 16.71 5.18 -17.65
C ASP A 234 17.43 5.29 -18.99
N ALA A 235 18.35 6.25 -19.07
CA ALA A 235 19.16 6.51 -20.26
C ALA A 235 20.30 5.49 -20.42
N ASP A 236 20.64 4.76 -19.35
CA ASP A 236 21.86 3.94 -19.26
C ASP A 236 21.58 2.43 -19.37
N ASN A 237 20.36 2.04 -19.75
CA ASN A 237 19.90 0.64 -19.79
C ASN A 237 20.19 -0.13 -18.47
N THR A 238 20.18 0.58 -17.33
CA THR A 238 20.28 0.08 -15.95
C THR A 238 19.41 -1.16 -15.72
N LEU A 239 18.17 -1.18 -16.21
CA LEU A 239 17.32 -2.35 -16.05
C LEU A 239 17.87 -3.60 -16.77
N GLU A 240 18.38 -3.43 -18.00
CA GLU A 240 18.99 -4.53 -18.76
C GLU A 240 20.26 -5.02 -18.09
N LYS A 241 21.08 -4.11 -17.53
CA LYS A 241 22.27 -4.45 -16.73
C LYS A 241 21.92 -5.28 -15.49
N ILE A 242 20.83 -4.96 -14.80
CA ILE A 242 20.38 -5.74 -13.63
C ILE A 242 19.89 -7.12 -14.09
N VAL A 243 19.09 -7.17 -15.15
CA VAL A 243 18.56 -8.44 -15.67
C VAL A 243 19.68 -9.34 -16.21
N SER A 244 20.71 -8.79 -16.85
CA SER A 244 21.86 -9.58 -17.32
C SER A 244 22.67 -10.14 -16.16
N ARG A 245 22.91 -9.37 -15.09
CA ARG A 245 23.55 -9.86 -13.85
C ARG A 245 22.76 -10.97 -13.17
N ILE A 246 21.43 -10.90 -13.18
CA ILE A 246 20.57 -11.99 -12.65
C ILE A 246 20.67 -13.25 -13.54
N LYS A 247 20.75 -13.10 -14.87
CA LYS A 247 20.88 -14.23 -15.80
C LYS A 247 22.26 -14.89 -15.78
N SER A 248 23.31 -14.15 -15.41
CA SER A 248 24.69 -14.63 -15.37
C SER A 248 25.33 -14.40 -14.00
N PRO A 249 24.95 -15.17 -12.96
CA PRO A 249 25.51 -15.02 -11.61
C PRO A 249 27.03 -15.33 -11.52
N SER A 250 27.62 -15.92 -12.56
CA SER A 250 28.92 -16.62 -12.51
C SER A 250 30.02 -16.04 -13.39
N LEU A 251 30.03 -14.75 -13.72
CA LEU A 251 31.10 -14.14 -14.55
C LEU A 251 32.19 -13.41 -13.75
N ILE A 252 32.36 -13.71 -12.46
CA ILE A 252 33.52 -13.25 -11.68
C ILE A 252 34.01 -14.39 -10.78
N ASN A 253 34.97 -15.15 -11.30
CA ASN A 253 36.06 -15.75 -10.52
C ASN A 253 37.32 -14.95 -10.85
#